data_AF-A0A315ZTL1-F1
#
_entry.id   AF-A0A315ZTL1-F1
#
_cell.length_a   1.000
_cell.length_b   1.000
_cell.length_c   1.000
_cell.angle_alpha   90.00
_cell.angle_beta   90.00
_cell.angle_gamma   90.00
#
_symmetry.space_group_name_H-M   'P 1'
#
loop_
_entity.id
_entity.type
_entity.pdbx_description
1 polymer ?
#
loop_
_entity_poly.entity_id
_entity_poly.type
_entity_poly.pdbx_seq_one_letter_code
_entity_poly.pdbx_strand_id
1 'polypeptide(L)'
;MISVIWGVDQSELVVFLGSVLTIIGVAFFAQWSLLSNITSSIILFFSHPIRLNDSITILEGKEYELEGKVIDIGLFFVTVLTDEGDEIILPNNIFIQKSIKKRKV
;
A
#
# COMPACT_ATOMS: atom_id res chain seq x y z
N MET A 1 -20.40 34.01 -17.13
CA MET A 1 -19.66 35.30 -17.22
C MET A 1 -18.23 35.24 -16.67
N ILE A 2 -17.75 34.10 -16.13
CA ILE A 2 -16.35 33.96 -15.66
C ILE A 2 -15.37 33.57 -16.80
N SER A 3 -15.86 32.93 -17.87
CA SER A 3 -15.06 32.42 -18.99
C SER A 3 -14.43 33.50 -19.87
N VAL A 4 -15.00 34.71 -19.89
CA VAL A 4 -14.50 35.84 -20.71
C VAL A 4 -13.27 36.51 -20.09
N ILE A 5 -13.05 36.37 -18.77
CA ILE A 5 -11.94 37.03 -18.06
C ILE A 5 -10.63 36.25 -18.20
N TRP A 6 -10.71 34.94 -18.50
CA TRP A 6 -9.54 34.06 -18.64
C TRP A 6 -9.20 33.66 -20.08
N GLY A 7 -10.06 33.96 -21.07
CA GLY A 7 -9.80 33.68 -22.49
C GLY A 7 -9.67 32.20 -22.88
N VAL A 8 -9.84 31.28 -21.93
CA VAL A 8 -9.74 29.83 -22.13
C VAL A 8 -11.14 29.25 -22.42
N ASP A 9 -11.25 28.49 -23.51
CA ASP A 9 -12.45 27.70 -23.80
C ASP A 9 -12.60 26.58 -22.76
N GLN A 10 -13.82 26.38 -22.23
CA GLN A 10 -14.08 25.29 -21.30
C GLN A 10 -13.76 23.93 -21.92
N SER A 11 -13.94 23.79 -23.23
CA SER A 11 -13.63 22.58 -23.99
C SER A 11 -12.13 22.29 -23.98
N GLU A 12 -11.30 23.32 -24.17
CA GLU A 12 -9.84 23.22 -24.10
C GLU A 12 -9.37 22.87 -22.69
N LEU A 13 -9.99 23.46 -21.66
CA LEU A 13 -9.69 23.13 -20.26
C LEU A 13 -10.00 21.67 -19.94
N VAL A 14 -11.13 21.14 -20.40
CA VAL A 14 -11.51 19.73 -20.18
C VAL A 14 -10.53 18.79 -20.89
N VAL A 15 -10.13 19.09 -22.13
CA VAL A 15 -9.14 18.29 -22.87
C VAL A 15 -7.78 18.32 -22.19
N PHE A 16 -7.35 19.48 -21.69
CA PHE A 16 -6.10 19.62 -20.95
C PHE A 16 -6.12 18.80 -19.65
N LEU A 17 -7.15 18.96 -18.82
CA LEU A 17 -7.31 18.20 -17.57
C LEU A 17 -7.39 16.69 -17.84
N GLY A 18 -8.13 16.29 -18.89
CA GLY A 18 -8.20 14.91 -19.33
C GLY A 18 -6.84 14.34 -19.70
N SER A 19 -6.04 15.10 -20.46
CA SER A 19 -4.70 14.69 -20.87
C SER A 19 -3.74 14.53 -19.68
N VAL A 20 -3.77 15.46 -18.73
CA VAL A 20 -2.99 15.36 -17.48
C VAL A 20 -3.43 14.13 -16.68
N LEU A 21 -4.73 13.90 -16.54
CA LEU A 21 -5.26 12.73 -15.82
C LEU A 21 -4.88 11.42 -16.51
N THR A 22 -4.88 11.37 -17.85
CA THR A 22 -4.41 10.21 -18.60
C THR A 22 -2.96 9.88 -18.30
N ILE A 23 -2.07 10.89 -18.29
CA ILE A 23 -0.64 10.68 -17.97
C ILE A 23 -0.48 10.16 -16.55
N ILE A 24 -1.19 10.76 -15.58
CA ILE A 24 -1.16 10.31 -14.17
C ILE A 24 -1.66 8.87 -14.06
N GLY A 25 -2.78 8.54 -14.74
CA GLY A 25 -3.34 7.19 -14.76
C GLY A 25 -2.36 6.16 -15.30
N VAL A 26 -1.69 6.47 -16.42
CA VAL A 26 -0.66 5.59 -17.01
C VAL A 26 0.55 5.46 -16.09
N ALA A 27 1.00 6.54 -15.44
CA ALA A 27 2.11 6.50 -14.50
C ALA A 27 1.81 5.60 -13.28
N PHE A 28 0.62 5.71 -12.70
CA PHE A 28 0.21 4.82 -11.60
C PHE A 28 -0.02 3.38 -12.05
N PHE A 29 -0.53 3.17 -13.27
CA PHE A 29 -0.63 1.83 -13.84
C PHE A 29 0.74 1.19 -14.03
N ALA A 30 1.71 1.95 -14.54
CA ALA A 30 3.10 1.51 -14.66
C ALA A 30 3.70 1.20 -13.28
N GLN A 31 3.36 1.99 -12.26
CA GLN A 31 3.80 1.80 -10.88
C GLN A 31 2.72 1.12 -10.00
N TRP A 32 2.08 0.06 -10.51
CA TRP A 32 1.00 -0.68 -9.85
C TRP A 32 1.31 -1.04 -8.38
N SER A 33 2.55 -1.46 -8.12
CA SER A 33 2.99 -1.85 -6.77
C SER A 33 2.90 -0.71 -5.76
N LEU A 34 3.14 0.55 -6.17
CA LEU A 34 3.03 1.70 -5.27
C LEU A 34 1.58 1.94 -4.85
N LEU A 35 0.66 1.89 -5.82
CA LEU A 35 -0.77 2.05 -5.57
C LEU A 35 -1.30 0.92 -4.67
N SER A 36 -0.86 -0.32 -4.93
CA SER A 36 -1.20 -1.49 -4.12
C SER A 36 -0.70 -1.36 -2.68
N ASN A 37 0.53 -0.87 -2.46
CA ASN A 37 1.08 -0.69 -1.12
C ASN A 37 0.37 0.41 -0.32
N ILE A 38 0.07 1.57 -0.92
CA ILE A 38 -0.70 2.64 -0.26
C ILE A 38 -2.10 2.15 0.10
N THR A 39 -2.79 1.51 -0.85
CA THR A 39 -4.13 0.97 -0.59
C THR A 39 -4.09 -0.07 0.53
N SER A 40 -3.07 -0.93 0.53
CA SER A 40 -2.86 -1.94 1.57
C SER A 40 -2.55 -1.33 2.93
N SER A 41 -1.83 -0.21 3.00
CA SER A 41 -1.56 0.50 4.26
C SER A 41 -2.87 1.00 4.89
N ILE A 42 -3.76 1.60 4.10
CA ILE A 42 -5.06 2.07 4.56
C ILE A 42 -5.86 0.88 5.12
N ILE A 43 -5.86 -0.26 4.42
CA ILE A 43 -6.52 -1.47 4.88
C ILE A 43 -5.88 -1.98 6.18
N LEU A 44 -4.55 -2.03 6.27
CA LEU A 44 -3.83 -2.48 7.47
C LEU A 44 -4.17 -1.63 8.70
N PHE A 45 -4.19 -0.31 8.55
CA PHE A 45 -4.47 0.62 9.63
C PHE A 45 -5.93 0.56 10.11
N PHE A 46 -6.89 0.54 9.19
CA PHE A 46 -8.30 0.72 9.55
C PHE A 46 -9.10 -0.59 9.66
N SER A 47 -8.77 -1.60 8.86
CA SER A 47 -9.68 -2.75 8.65
C SER A 47 -9.04 -4.11 8.95
N HIS A 48 -7.73 -4.25 8.77
CA HIS A 48 -7.03 -5.52 8.98
C HIS A 48 -6.87 -5.78 10.49
N PRO A 49 -6.86 -7.04 10.98
CA PRO A 49 -6.78 -7.33 12.42
C PRO A 49 -5.35 -7.26 13.01
N ILE A 50 -4.31 -7.16 12.17
CA ILE A 50 -2.91 -7.06 12.63
C ILE A 50 -2.67 -5.65 13.18
N ARG A 51 -1.95 -5.60 14.28
CA ARG A 51 -1.58 -4.38 15.00
C ARG A 51 -0.09 -4.40 15.31
N LEU A 52 0.44 -3.22 15.64
CA LEU A 52 1.76 -3.07 16.22
C LEU A 52 1.90 -3.99 17.43
N ASN A 53 3.06 -4.64 17.55
CA ASN A 53 3.42 -5.64 18.56
C ASN A 53 2.76 -7.02 18.46
N ASP A 54 1.96 -7.29 17.43
CA ASP A 54 1.44 -8.65 17.21
C ASP A 54 2.56 -9.61 16.79
N SER A 55 2.57 -10.81 17.37
CA SER A 55 3.37 -11.94 16.89
C SER A 55 2.62 -12.67 15.78
N ILE A 56 3.24 -12.74 14.60
CA ILE A 56 2.63 -13.26 13.39
C ILE A 56 3.54 -14.29 12.71
N THR A 57 2.91 -15.17 11.94
CA THR A 57 3.58 -16.02 10.97
C THR A 57 2.96 -15.76 9.60
N ILE A 58 3.77 -15.32 8.64
CA ILE A 58 3.37 -15.12 7.25
C ILE A 58 3.61 -16.44 6.51
N LEU A 59 2.56 -17.00 5.92
CA LEU A 59 2.61 -18.30 5.25
C LEU A 59 2.91 -18.09 3.76
N GLU A 60 4.07 -18.57 3.31
CA GLU A 60 4.51 -18.47 1.91
C GLU A 60 4.83 -19.86 1.34
N GLY A 61 3.85 -20.46 0.65
CA GLY A 61 3.99 -21.80 0.11
C GLY A 61 4.03 -22.88 1.19
N LYS A 62 4.54 -24.07 0.86
CA LYS A 62 4.56 -25.22 1.78
C LYS A 62 5.78 -25.30 2.70
N GLU A 63 6.83 -24.53 2.42
CA GLU A 63 8.14 -24.70 3.05
C GLU A 63 8.75 -23.38 3.58
N TYR A 64 8.09 -22.24 3.37
CA TYR A 64 8.60 -20.95 3.83
C TYR A 64 7.56 -20.26 4.72
N GLU A 65 7.89 -20.17 6.01
CA GLU A 65 7.13 -19.42 6.99
C GLU A 65 8.05 -18.34 7.58
N LEU A 66 7.61 -17.08 7.52
CA LEU A 66 8.31 -15.97 8.16
C LEU A 66 7.62 -15.69 9.49
N GLU A 67 8.35 -15.86 10.60
CA GLU A 67 7.85 -15.61 11.94
C GLU A 67 8.52 -14.37 12.55
N GLY A 68 7.72 -13.55 13.23
CA GLY A 68 8.25 -12.46 14.04
C GLY A 68 7.16 -11.56 14.60
N LYS A 69 7.60 -10.47 15.21
CA LYS A 69 6.75 -9.46 15.83
C LYS A 69 6.68 -8.22 14.94
N VAL A 70 5.47 -7.72 14.67
CA VAL A 70 5.30 -6.45 13.95
C VAL A 70 5.79 -5.30 14.82
N ILE A 71 6.84 -4.59 14.39
CA ILE A 71 7.45 -3.48 15.13
C ILE A 71 7.23 -2.11 14.49
N ASP A 72 6.79 -2.06 13.23
CA ASP A 72 6.37 -0.82 12.56
C ASP A 72 5.35 -1.11 11.45
N ILE A 73 4.42 -0.17 11.23
CA ILE A 73 3.48 -0.18 10.12
C ILE A 73 3.53 1.19 9.45
N GLY A 74 4.23 1.28 8.32
CA GLY A 74 4.36 2.50 7.53
C GLY A 74 3.40 2.60 6.34
N LEU A 75 3.54 3.67 5.56
CA LEU A 75 2.71 3.92 4.36
C LEU A 75 2.95 2.89 3.24
N PHE A 76 4.17 2.37 3.12
CA PHE A 76 4.54 1.43 2.05
C PHE A 76 5.00 0.07 2.56
N PHE A 77 5.51 0.01 3.79
CA PHE A 77 6.17 -1.15 4.35
C PHE A 77 5.73 -1.42 5.79
N VAL A 78 5.79 -2.68 6.19
CA VAL A 78 5.71 -3.17 7.57
C VAL A 78 7.05 -3.76 7.95
N THR A 79 7.53 -3.46 9.15
CA THR A 79 8.76 -4.07 9.68
C THR A 79 8.40 -5.14 10.70
N VAL A 80 8.97 -6.33 10.52
CA VAL A 80 8.81 -7.50 11.38
C VAL A 80 10.17 -7.83 12.00
N LEU A 81 10.24 -7.88 13.33
CA LEU A 81 11.42 -8.33 14.06
C LEU A 81 11.34 -9.84 14.28
N THR A 82 12.32 -10.59 13.80
CA THR A 82 12.40 -12.04 14.01
C THR A 82 12.88 -12.38 15.43
N ASP A 83 12.71 -13.63 15.83
CA ASP A 83 13.24 -14.13 17.10
C ASP A 83 14.78 -14.16 17.12
N GLU A 84 15.42 -14.15 15.96
CA GLU A 84 16.89 -14.06 15.80
C GLU A 84 17.40 -12.61 15.96
N GLY A 85 16.49 -11.62 16.01
CA GLY A 85 16.81 -10.21 16.17
C GLY A 85 16.96 -9.43 14.85
N ASP A 86 16.64 -10.05 13.71
CA ASP A 86 16.69 -9.40 12.41
C ASP A 86 15.42 -8.59 12.12
N GLU A 87 15.59 -7.43 11.49
CA GLU A 87 14.47 -6.64 10.97
C GLU A 87 14.18 -6.99 9.52
N ILE A 88 12.99 -7.53 9.27
CA ILE A 88 12.50 -7.84 7.93
C ILE A 88 11.48 -6.78 7.50
N ILE A 89 11.81 -6.06 6.44
CA ILE A 89 10.99 -4.99 5.87
C ILE A 89 10.20 -5.53 4.68
N LEU A 90 8.88 -5.55 4.80
CA LEU A 90 7.98 -6.15 3.81
C LEU A 90 7.03 -5.10 3.22
N PRO A 91 6.75 -5.10 1.91
CA PRO A 91 5.73 -4.24 1.34
C PRO A 91 4.35 -4.58 1.91
N ASN A 92 3.54 -3.54 2.15
CA ASN A 92 2.23 -3.66 2.78
C ASN A 92 1.28 -4.63 2.06
N ASN A 93 1.40 -4.72 0.73
CA ASN A 93 0.54 -5.58 -0.06
C ASN A 93 0.71 -7.08 0.24
N ILE A 94 1.82 -7.51 0.83
CA ILE A 94 2.02 -8.90 1.27
C ILE A 94 0.98 -9.28 2.33
N PHE A 95 0.68 -8.36 3.24
CA PHE A 95 -0.24 -8.60 4.36
C PHE A 95 -1.70 -8.78 3.92
N ILE A 96 -2.02 -8.33 2.71
CA ILE A 96 -3.33 -8.50 2.11
C ILE A 96 -3.39 -9.75 1.24
N GLN A 97 -2.28 -10.11 0.58
CA GLN A 97 -2.23 -11.22 -0.39
C GLN A 97 -1.90 -12.57 0.23
N LYS A 98 -1.19 -12.59 1.36
CA LYS A 98 -0.76 -13.84 2.02
C LYS A 98 -1.66 -14.17 3.19
N SER A 99 -1.73 -15.46 3.51
CA SER A 99 -2.38 -15.91 4.74
C SER A 99 -1.47 -15.59 5.92
N ILE A 100 -2.03 -14.97 6.96
CA ILE A 100 -1.30 -14.62 8.17
C ILE A 100 -1.93 -15.33 9.36
N LYS A 101 -1.09 -16.05 10.10
CA LYS A 101 -1.45 -16.66 11.38
C LYS A 101 -1.04 -15.72 12.50
N LYS A 102 -2.02 -15.21 13.25
CA LYS A 102 -1.77 -14.45 14.49
C LYS A 102 -1.60 -15.42 15.65
N ARG A 103 -0.47 -15.36 16.36
CA ARG A 103 -0.25 -16.14 17.57
C ARG A 103 -0.88 -15.41 18.74
N LYS A 104 -1.68 -16.12 19.54
CA LYS A 104 -2.10 -15.60 20.85
C LYS A 104 -0.96 -15.88 21.82
N VAL A 105 -0.41 -14.82 22.39
CA VAL A 105 0.43 -14.90 23.60
C VAL A 105 -0.49 -15.19 24.79
#